data_AF-A0A7X9GL11-F1
#
_entry.id   AF-A0A7X9GL11-F1
#
_cell.length_a   1.000
_cell.length_b   1.000
_cell.length_c   1.000
_cell.angle_alpha   90.00
_cell.angle_beta   90.00
_cell.angle_gamma   90.00
#
_symmetry.space_group_name_H-M   'P 1'
#
loop_
_entity.id
_entity.type
_entity.pdbx_description
1 polymer ?
#
loop_
_entity_poly.entity_id
_entity_poly.type
_entity_poly.pdbx_seq_one_letter_code
_entity_poly.pdbx_strand_id
1 'polypeptide(L)'
;MDYIFIFEEFRFIMELLVAELILAEAFAKKRQEHARRTIVGFIIMLLIGVSFAWTHEDIYNFGFQFHMGEMLTCFWYVLLSLLSYVYLKLCYVITWSDVLFLGICGYAVQHMEYIAVNEVLARGIWTNLQEELWLYFIVCVLTCGLWYWFVMKIFSKALKECGGLIYEDKWKTVLYFLIMLLVVYCSSF
;
A
#
# COMPACT_ATOMS: atom_id res chain seq x y z
N MET A 1 18.85 13.56 -8.24
CA MET A 1 17.64 12.74 -8.04
C MET A 1 17.96 11.33 -8.46
N ASP A 2 17.94 10.40 -7.51
CA ASP A 2 18.22 8.98 -7.75
C ASP A 2 17.01 8.32 -8.44
N TYR A 3 17.22 7.75 -9.63
CA TYR A 3 16.15 7.09 -10.40
C TYR A 3 15.59 5.87 -9.67
N ILE A 4 16.39 5.20 -8.83
CA ILE A 4 15.96 4.07 -8.00
C ILE A 4 14.99 4.57 -6.93
N PHE A 5 15.31 5.70 -6.30
CA PHE A 5 14.42 6.29 -5.30
C PHE A 5 13.05 6.66 -5.87
N ILE A 6 13.00 7.32 -7.04
CA ILE A 6 11.73 7.63 -7.71
C ILE A 6 10.95 6.35 -8.03
N PHE A 7 11.65 5.30 -8.48
CA PHE A 7 11.03 4.01 -8.76
C PHE A 7 10.45 3.37 -7.51
N GLU A 8 11.17 3.38 -6.38
CA GLU A 8 10.67 2.85 -5.10
C GLU A 8 9.43 3.62 -4.60
N GLU A 9 9.41 4.96 -4.73
CA GLU A 9 8.23 5.76 -4.38
C GLU A 9 7.02 5.39 -5.23
N PHE A 10 7.23 5.23 -6.54
CA PHE A 10 6.18 4.81 -7.46
C PHE A 10 5.71 3.38 -7.15
N ARG A 11 6.65 2.46 -6.90
CA ARG A 11 6.41 1.07 -6.57
C ARG A 11 5.59 0.95 -5.28
N PHE A 12 5.97 1.66 -4.22
CA PHE A 12 5.25 1.65 -2.94
C PHE A 12 3.76 1.94 -3.12
N ILE A 13 3.43 3.07 -3.75
CA ILE A 13 2.02 3.47 -3.90
C ILE A 13 1.26 2.56 -4.88
N MET A 14 1.90 2.11 -5.96
CA MET A 14 1.31 1.17 -6.92
C MET A 14 0.95 -0.15 -6.27
N GLU A 15 1.90 -0.77 -5.59
CA GLU A 15 1.74 -2.06 -4.93
C GLU A 15 0.66 -1.99 -3.85
N LEU A 16 0.68 -0.95 -3.01
CA LEU A 16 -0.32 -0.73 -1.97
C LEU A 16 -1.73 -0.64 -2.55
N LEU A 17 -1.94 0.24 -3.54
CA LEU A 17 -3.25 0.43 -4.16
C LEU A 17 -3.72 -0.85 -4.85
N VAL A 18 -2.84 -1.56 -5.55
CA VAL A 18 -3.22 -2.82 -6.23
C VAL A 18 -3.61 -3.87 -5.19
N ALA A 19 -2.83 -4.05 -4.13
CA ALA A 19 -3.13 -5.02 -3.06
C ALA A 19 -4.49 -4.76 -2.42
N GLU A 20 -4.78 -3.52 -2.09
CA GLU A 20 -6.05 -3.11 -1.53
C GLU A 20 -7.22 -3.30 -2.51
N LEU A 21 -7.03 -2.91 -3.78
CA LEU A 21 -8.07 -3.02 -4.80
C LEU A 21 -8.43 -4.47 -5.11
N ILE A 22 -7.44 -5.38 -5.23
CA ILE A 22 -7.73 -6.80 -5.51
C ILE A 22 -8.45 -7.47 -4.34
N LEU A 23 -8.11 -7.10 -3.10
CA LEU A 23 -8.77 -7.61 -1.89
C LEU A 23 -10.20 -7.07 -1.80
N ALA A 24 -10.39 -5.77 -2.02
CA ALA A 24 -11.71 -5.16 -2.03
C ALA A 24 -12.60 -5.74 -3.15
N GLU A 25 -12.08 -5.86 -4.36
CA GLU A 25 -12.78 -6.41 -5.53
C GLU A 25 -13.29 -7.84 -5.29
N ALA A 26 -12.60 -8.61 -4.43
CA ALA A 26 -12.98 -9.98 -4.13
C ALA A 26 -14.31 -10.11 -3.39
N PHE A 27 -14.76 -9.11 -2.63
CA PHE A 27 -16.00 -9.22 -1.86
C PHE A 27 -16.87 -7.96 -1.84
N ALA A 28 -16.28 -6.78 -2.00
CA ALA A 28 -16.97 -5.52 -1.83
C ALA A 28 -17.90 -5.20 -3.00
N LYS A 29 -19.07 -4.62 -2.70
CA LYS A 29 -19.96 -4.12 -3.74
C LYS A 29 -19.41 -2.81 -4.32
N LYS A 30 -19.32 -2.73 -5.65
CA LYS A 30 -18.89 -1.53 -6.38
C LYS A 30 -19.88 -0.38 -6.24
N ARG A 31 -19.37 0.87 -6.12
CA ARG A 31 -20.21 2.08 -6.20
C ARG A 31 -20.61 2.41 -7.64
N GLN A 32 -21.53 3.35 -7.80
CA GLN A 32 -21.83 3.92 -9.11
C GLN A 32 -20.60 4.57 -9.72
N GLU A 33 -20.44 4.42 -11.04
CA GLU A 33 -19.29 4.93 -11.79
C GLU A 33 -17.94 4.41 -11.28
N HIS A 34 -17.95 3.19 -10.73
CA HIS A 34 -16.77 2.55 -10.12
C HIS A 34 -15.53 2.64 -11.01
N ALA A 35 -15.61 2.25 -12.29
CA ALA A 35 -14.46 2.31 -13.20
C ALA A 35 -13.84 3.71 -13.28
N ARG A 36 -14.66 4.76 -13.38
CA ARG A 36 -14.18 6.15 -13.42
C ARG A 36 -13.54 6.55 -12.09
N ARG A 37 -14.17 6.21 -10.96
CA ARG A 37 -13.67 6.51 -9.61
C ARG A 37 -12.35 5.81 -9.33
N THR A 38 -12.22 4.55 -9.73
CA THR A 38 -11.00 3.77 -9.61
C THR A 38 -9.90 4.37 -10.48
N ILE A 39 -10.12 4.61 -11.76
CA ILE A 39 -9.07 5.17 -12.64
C ILE A 39 -8.62 6.57 -12.18
N VAL A 40 -9.57 7.48 -11.95
CA VAL A 40 -9.24 8.86 -11.54
C VAL A 40 -8.59 8.88 -10.17
N GLY A 41 -9.13 8.14 -9.21
CA GLY A 41 -8.56 8.07 -7.86
C GLY A 41 -7.18 7.42 -7.85
N PHE A 42 -6.97 6.37 -8.64
CA PHE A 42 -5.66 5.75 -8.80
C PHE A 42 -4.63 6.73 -9.34
N ILE A 43 -4.95 7.45 -10.42
CA ILE A 43 -4.05 8.48 -10.98
C ILE A 43 -3.75 9.58 -9.95
N ILE A 44 -4.75 10.08 -9.23
CA ILE A 44 -4.56 11.09 -8.19
C ILE A 44 -3.64 10.55 -7.08
N MET A 45 -3.88 9.34 -6.59
CA MET A 45 -3.05 8.72 -5.55
C MET A 45 -1.62 8.52 -6.02
N LEU A 46 -1.38 8.13 -7.27
CA LEU A 46 -0.04 8.04 -7.84
C LEU A 46 0.66 9.40 -7.91
N LEU A 47 -0.05 10.44 -8.36
CA LEU A 47 0.49 11.80 -8.41
C LEU A 47 0.86 12.31 -7.01
N ILE A 48 0.00 12.05 -6.02
CA ILE A 48 0.29 12.40 -4.62
C ILE A 48 1.51 11.61 -4.14
N GLY A 49 1.53 10.29 -4.33
CA GLY A 49 2.66 9.44 -3.90
C GLY A 49 3.99 9.89 -4.48
N VAL A 50 4.07 10.05 -5.79
CA VAL A 50 5.29 10.48 -6.50
C VAL A 50 5.68 11.92 -6.14
N SER A 51 4.75 12.78 -5.72
CA SER A 51 5.09 14.16 -5.30
C SER A 51 6.07 14.21 -4.12
N PHE A 52 6.14 13.12 -3.33
CA PHE A 52 7.15 12.97 -2.29
C PHE A 52 8.56 12.92 -2.84
N ALA A 53 8.78 12.22 -3.96
CA ALA A 53 10.12 12.10 -4.53
C ALA A 53 10.72 13.48 -4.83
N TRP A 54 9.88 14.45 -5.22
CA TRP A 54 10.27 15.82 -5.52
C TRP A 54 10.46 16.70 -4.30
N THR A 55 9.74 16.41 -3.22
CA THR A 55 9.79 17.21 -1.98
C THR A 55 10.62 16.55 -0.88
N HIS A 56 11.14 15.33 -1.11
CA HIS A 56 11.84 14.53 -0.11
C HIS A 56 13.08 15.24 0.44
N GLU A 57 13.94 15.77 -0.43
CA GLU A 57 15.14 16.50 0.02
C GLU A 57 14.77 17.73 0.86
N ASP A 58 13.73 18.48 0.46
CA ASP A 58 13.25 19.64 1.21
C ASP A 58 12.66 19.25 2.58
N ILE A 59 11.84 18.19 2.61
CA ILE A 59 11.23 17.65 3.84
C ILE A 59 12.31 17.10 4.78
N TYR A 60 13.28 16.36 4.24
CA TYR A 60 14.37 15.78 5.01
C TYR A 60 15.28 16.87 5.57
N ASN A 61 15.67 17.85 4.76
CA ASN A 61 16.52 18.97 5.19
C ASN A 61 15.82 19.86 6.22
N PHE A 62 14.52 20.15 6.03
CA PHE A 62 13.71 20.85 7.02
C PHE A 62 13.62 20.05 8.32
N GLY A 63 13.34 18.75 8.24
CA GLY A 63 13.30 17.86 9.39
C GLY A 63 14.65 17.74 10.10
N PHE A 64 15.77 17.70 9.37
CA PHE A 64 17.11 17.61 9.94
C PHE A 64 17.44 18.82 10.82
N GLN A 65 16.99 20.03 10.44
CA GLN A 65 17.11 21.23 11.30
C GLN A 65 16.42 21.06 12.66
N PHE A 66 15.40 20.21 12.74
CA PHE A 66 14.64 19.92 13.96
C PHE A 66 14.85 18.51 14.53
N HIS A 67 15.80 17.72 14.00
CA HIS A 67 16.01 16.30 14.33
C HIS A 67 14.77 15.40 14.07
N MET A 68 13.94 15.73 13.07
CA MET A 68 12.66 15.07 12.75
C MET A 68 12.57 14.55 11.30
N GLY A 69 13.67 14.50 10.53
CA GLY A 69 13.65 14.12 9.10
C GLY A 69 13.04 12.73 8.84
N GLU A 70 13.45 11.74 9.62
CA GLU A 70 12.91 10.37 9.54
C GLU A 70 11.43 10.32 9.93
N MET A 71 11.06 11.01 11.02
CA MET A 71 9.67 11.04 11.50
C MET A 71 8.71 11.63 10.45
N LEU A 72 9.13 12.70 9.76
CA LEU A 72 8.33 13.31 8.69
C LEU A 72 8.18 12.39 7.48
N THR A 73 9.22 11.61 7.17
CA THR A 73 9.18 10.59 6.11
C THR A 73 8.21 9.46 6.48
N CYS A 74 8.28 8.93 7.70
CA CYS A 74 7.32 7.93 8.18
C CYS A 74 5.88 8.46 8.17
N PHE A 75 5.69 9.70 8.63
CA PHE A 75 4.38 10.36 8.61
C PHE A 75 3.79 10.44 7.20
N TRP A 76 4.62 10.69 6.19
CA TRP A 76 4.19 10.74 4.80
C TRP A 76 3.60 9.40 4.31
N TYR A 77 4.30 8.29 4.53
CA TYR A 77 3.79 6.97 4.14
C TYR A 77 2.53 6.56 4.92
N VAL A 78 2.46 6.91 6.20
CA VAL A 78 1.24 6.71 7.01
C VAL A 78 0.09 7.53 6.42
N LEU A 79 0.32 8.78 6.03
CA LEU A 79 -0.69 9.62 5.41
C LEU A 79 -1.16 9.05 4.06
N LEU A 80 -0.24 8.58 3.21
CA LEU A 80 -0.57 7.93 1.94
C LEU A 80 -1.46 6.70 2.14
N SER A 81 -1.12 5.85 3.12
CA SER A 81 -1.92 4.68 3.47
C SER A 81 -3.30 5.07 4.02
N LEU A 82 -3.40 6.11 4.85
CA LEU A 82 -4.71 6.60 5.29
C LEU A 82 -5.54 7.20 4.13
N LEU A 83 -4.90 7.83 3.15
CA LEU A 83 -5.56 8.32 1.94
C LEU A 83 -6.05 7.19 1.04
N SER A 84 -5.32 6.08 0.93
CA SER A 84 -5.76 4.90 0.19
C SER A 84 -7.04 4.30 0.78
N TYR A 85 -7.22 4.36 2.10
CA TYR A 85 -8.44 3.92 2.78
C TYR A 85 -9.66 4.78 2.42
N VAL A 86 -9.46 6.09 2.34
CA VAL A 86 -10.50 7.01 1.85
C VAL A 86 -10.80 6.71 0.38
N TYR A 87 -9.78 6.47 -0.44
CA TYR A 87 -9.94 6.08 -1.83
C TYR A 87 -10.74 4.78 -2.00
N LEU A 88 -10.52 3.75 -1.17
CA LEU A 88 -11.34 2.53 -1.16
C LEU A 88 -12.81 2.83 -0.84
N LYS A 89 -13.08 3.68 0.17
CA LYS A 89 -14.45 4.13 0.48
C LYS A 89 -15.12 4.84 -0.68
N LEU A 90 -14.37 5.59 -1.47
CA LEU A 90 -14.88 6.28 -2.65
C LEU A 90 -15.22 5.30 -3.79
N CYS A 91 -14.54 4.16 -3.89
CA CYS A 91 -14.72 3.15 -4.93
C CYS A 91 -15.76 2.08 -4.60
N TYR A 92 -15.90 1.70 -3.32
CA TYR A 92 -16.71 0.57 -2.87
C TYR A 92 -17.71 0.94 -1.75
N VAL A 93 -18.79 0.16 -1.68
CA VAL A 93 -19.77 0.20 -0.59
C VAL A 93 -19.31 -0.77 0.49
N ILE A 94 -18.49 -0.26 1.41
CA ILE A 94 -17.87 -1.01 2.52
C ILE A 94 -17.94 -0.21 3.81
N THR A 95 -17.85 -0.88 4.96
CA THR A 95 -17.79 -0.26 6.29
C THR A 95 -16.40 0.31 6.57
N TRP A 96 -16.25 1.15 7.60
CA TRP A 96 -14.91 1.61 8.00
C TRP A 96 -14.08 0.49 8.61
N SER A 97 -14.72 -0.44 9.32
CA SER A 97 -14.09 -1.63 9.87
C SER A 97 -13.52 -2.51 8.76
N ASP A 98 -14.28 -2.73 7.68
CA ASP A 98 -13.79 -3.47 6.50
C ASP A 98 -12.65 -2.75 5.81
N VAL A 99 -12.73 -1.42 5.68
CA VAL A 99 -11.64 -0.63 5.09
C VAL A 99 -10.35 -0.75 5.89
N LEU A 100 -10.43 -0.62 7.21
CA LEU A 100 -9.26 -0.76 8.07
C LEU A 100 -8.68 -2.18 7.99
N PHE A 101 -9.54 -3.20 8.03
CA PHE A 101 -9.12 -4.59 7.88
C PHE A 101 -8.41 -4.83 6.54
N LEU A 102 -9.02 -4.41 5.43
CA LEU A 102 -8.44 -4.57 4.10
C LEU A 102 -7.17 -3.73 3.92
N GLY A 103 -7.13 -2.53 4.48
CA GLY A 103 -5.96 -1.67 4.48
C GLY A 103 -4.79 -2.32 5.18
N ILE A 104 -5.01 -2.89 6.38
CA ILE A 104 -4.00 -3.66 7.10
C ILE A 104 -3.52 -4.86 6.28
N CYS A 105 -4.46 -5.63 5.69
CA CYS A 105 -4.10 -6.77 4.86
C CYS A 105 -3.33 -6.35 3.60
N GLY A 106 -3.77 -5.29 2.91
CA GLY A 106 -3.14 -4.76 1.71
C GLY A 106 -1.74 -4.25 1.99
N TYR A 107 -1.57 -3.46 3.05
CA TYR A 107 -0.28 -2.98 3.51
C TYR A 107 0.64 -4.14 3.91
N ALA A 108 0.15 -5.14 4.64
CA ALA A 108 0.96 -6.31 5.00
C ALA A 108 1.40 -7.12 3.76
N VAL A 109 0.50 -7.31 2.80
CA VAL A 109 0.78 -8.02 1.53
C VAL A 109 1.82 -7.26 0.71
N GLN A 110 1.71 -5.93 0.62
CA GLN A 110 2.69 -5.08 -0.04
C GLN A 110 4.04 -5.10 0.69
N HIS A 111 4.05 -4.96 2.02
CA HIS A 111 5.28 -4.91 2.81
C HIS A 111 6.04 -6.24 2.80
N MET A 112 5.34 -7.38 2.78
CA MET A 112 5.98 -8.70 2.59
C MET A 112 6.73 -8.79 1.25
N GLU A 113 6.15 -8.25 0.17
CA GLU A 113 6.80 -8.21 -1.14
C GLU A 113 8.02 -7.27 -1.16
N TYR A 114 7.89 -6.10 -0.52
CA TYR A 114 9.01 -5.20 -0.33
C TYR A 114 10.19 -5.89 0.38
N ILE A 115 9.95 -6.59 1.49
CA ILE A 115 11.00 -7.34 2.21
C ILE A 115 11.61 -8.43 1.33
N ALA A 116 10.79 -9.20 0.61
CA ALA A 116 11.27 -10.28 -0.25
C ALA A 116 12.19 -9.76 -1.35
N VAL A 117 11.85 -8.64 -1.99
CA VAL A 117 12.65 -8.07 -3.08
C VAL A 117 13.83 -7.27 -2.56
N ASN A 118 13.63 -6.36 -1.61
CA ASN A 118 14.68 -5.41 -1.22
C ASN A 118 15.66 -6.02 -0.23
N GLU A 119 15.16 -6.72 0.79
CA GLU A 119 16.01 -7.26 1.85
C GLU A 119 16.58 -8.63 1.47
N VAL A 120 15.74 -9.54 0.95
CA VAL A 120 16.19 -10.91 0.64
C VAL A 120 16.91 -10.96 -0.70
N LEU A 121 16.28 -10.50 -1.78
CA LEU A 121 16.87 -10.57 -3.11
C LEU A 121 17.97 -9.52 -3.31
N ALA A 122 17.64 -8.23 -3.21
CA ALA A 122 18.56 -7.16 -3.59
C ALA A 122 19.72 -6.94 -2.61
N ARG A 123 19.57 -7.25 -1.31
CA ARG A 123 20.68 -7.16 -0.34
C ARG A 123 21.34 -8.49 -0.03
N GLY A 124 20.61 -9.60 -0.13
CA GLY A 124 21.11 -10.94 0.22
C GLY A 124 21.67 -11.73 -0.96
N ILE A 125 20.83 -12.00 -1.96
CA ILE A 125 21.13 -13.00 -3.02
C ILE A 125 21.76 -12.37 -4.26
N TRP A 126 21.22 -11.23 -4.71
CA TRP A 126 21.61 -10.54 -5.93
C TRP A 126 21.87 -9.07 -5.63
N THR A 127 23.03 -8.80 -5.01
CA THR A 127 23.44 -7.47 -4.51
C THR A 127 23.47 -6.37 -5.58
N ASN A 128 23.70 -6.75 -6.82
CA ASN A 128 23.83 -5.80 -7.94
C ASN A 128 22.51 -5.59 -8.69
N LEU A 129 21.39 -6.16 -8.22
CA LEU A 129 20.11 -6.06 -8.90
C LEU A 129 19.65 -4.60 -9.08
N GLN A 130 19.90 -3.76 -8.08
CA GLN A 130 19.51 -2.34 -8.10
C GLN A 130 20.38 -1.49 -9.03
N GLU A 131 21.52 -2.00 -9.53
CA GLU A 131 22.37 -1.29 -10.49
C GLU A 131 21.73 -1.22 -11.88
N GLU A 132 20.87 -2.19 -12.20
CA GLU A 132 20.21 -2.34 -13.51
C GLU A 132 18.70 -2.09 -13.38
N LEU A 133 18.28 -0.82 -13.47
CA LEU A 133 16.90 -0.38 -13.22
C LEU A 133 15.84 -1.20 -13.97
N TRP A 134 16.06 -1.53 -15.24
CA TRP A 134 15.09 -2.30 -16.04
C TRP A 134 14.94 -3.73 -15.54
N LEU A 135 16.05 -4.35 -15.16
CA LEU A 135 16.05 -5.70 -14.61
C LEU A 135 15.35 -5.71 -13.25
N TYR A 136 15.67 -4.73 -12.40
CA TYR A 136 15.03 -4.55 -11.12
C TYR A 136 13.52 -4.35 -11.24
N PHE A 137 13.08 -3.49 -12.16
CA PHE A 137 11.67 -3.27 -12.48
C PHE A 137 10.96 -4.58 -12.86
N ILE A 138 11.55 -5.36 -13.76
CA ILE A 138 10.96 -6.64 -14.21
C ILE A 138 10.83 -7.61 -13.04
N VAL A 139 11.87 -7.72 -12.20
CA VAL A 139 11.82 -8.58 -11.01
C VAL A 139 10.67 -8.17 -10.11
N CYS A 140 10.57 -6.90 -9.73
CA CYS A 140 9.51 -6.39 -8.85
C CYS A 140 8.11 -6.70 -9.41
N VAL A 141 7.86 -6.44 -10.70
CA VAL A 141 6.56 -6.70 -11.32
C VAL A 141 6.21 -8.19 -11.30
N LEU A 142 7.19 -9.06 -11.60
CA LEU A 142 6.97 -10.50 -11.63
C LEU A 142 6.73 -11.08 -10.24
N THR A 143 7.55 -10.71 -9.25
CA THR A 143 7.43 -11.20 -7.88
C THR A 143 6.15 -10.70 -7.23
N CYS A 144 5.84 -9.40 -7.38
CA CYS A 144 4.59 -8.81 -6.89
C CYS A 144 3.37 -9.47 -7.52
N GLY A 145 3.36 -9.65 -8.85
CA GLY A 145 2.27 -10.32 -9.56
C GLY A 145 2.05 -11.76 -9.10
N LEU A 146 3.13 -12.53 -8.93
CA LEU A 146 3.07 -13.91 -8.42
C LEU A 146 2.58 -13.97 -6.97
N TRP A 147 3.08 -13.06 -6.13
CA TRP A 147 2.70 -12.98 -4.73
C TRP A 147 1.22 -12.64 -4.56
N TYR A 148 0.74 -11.64 -5.29
CA TYR A 148 -0.66 -11.21 -5.20
C TYR A 148 -1.60 -12.28 -5.77
N TRP A 149 -1.19 -12.95 -6.85
CA TRP A 149 -1.92 -14.12 -7.35
C TRP A 149 -2.02 -15.22 -6.29
N PHE A 150 -0.93 -15.51 -5.59
CA PHE A 150 -0.90 -16.51 -4.52
C PHE A 150 -1.83 -16.14 -3.35
N VAL A 151 -1.74 -14.90 -2.86
CA VAL A 151 -2.63 -14.37 -1.82
C VAL A 151 -4.10 -14.51 -2.25
N MET A 152 -4.42 -14.08 -3.47
CA MET A 152 -5.80 -14.15 -3.98
C MET A 152 -6.28 -15.59 -4.18
N LYS A 153 -5.41 -16.52 -4.55
CA LYS A 153 -5.75 -17.94 -4.65
C LYS A 153 -6.19 -18.52 -3.31
N ILE A 154 -5.60 -18.08 -2.21
CA ILE A 154 -5.93 -18.55 -0.85
C ILE A 154 -7.19 -17.85 -0.32
N PHE A 155 -7.22 -16.52 -0.39
CA PHE A 155 -8.21 -15.74 0.36
C PHE A 155 -9.46 -15.36 -0.44
N SER A 156 -9.43 -15.37 -1.78
CA SER A 156 -10.57 -14.89 -2.58
C SER A 156 -11.87 -15.64 -2.33
N LYS A 157 -11.80 -16.95 -2.06
CA LYS A 157 -12.99 -17.76 -1.77
C LYS A 157 -13.63 -17.33 -0.43
N ALA A 158 -12.81 -17.25 0.62
CA ALA A 158 -13.27 -16.84 1.95
C ALA A 158 -13.85 -15.41 1.92
N LEU A 159 -13.19 -14.49 1.21
CA LEU A 159 -13.68 -13.11 1.05
C LEU A 159 -15.05 -13.07 0.34
N LYS A 160 -15.21 -13.81 -0.77
CA LYS A 160 -16.48 -13.88 -1.51
C LYS A 160 -17.64 -14.41 -0.65
N GLU A 161 -17.36 -15.37 0.23
CA GLU A 161 -18.35 -15.98 1.12
C GLU A 161 -18.88 -15.00 2.17
N CYS A 162 -18.17 -13.91 2.47
CA CYS A 162 -18.63 -12.86 3.39
C CYS A 162 -19.78 -11.99 2.83
N GLY A 163 -20.16 -12.13 1.56
CA GLY A 163 -21.37 -11.49 1.02
C GLY A 163 -21.36 -9.95 0.98
N GLY A 164 -20.19 -9.33 1.01
CA GLY A 164 -20.03 -7.87 0.93
C GLY A 164 -20.03 -7.12 2.26
N LEU A 165 -20.02 -7.84 3.38
CA LEU A 165 -19.85 -7.26 4.72
C LEU A 165 -19.07 -8.24 5.59
N ILE A 166 -17.84 -7.88 5.99
CA ILE A 166 -17.05 -8.74 6.90
C ILE A 166 -17.28 -8.29 8.35
N TYR A 167 -17.23 -6.98 8.58
CA TYR A 167 -17.31 -6.36 9.88
C TYR A 167 -18.29 -5.18 9.90
N GLU A 168 -19.15 -5.18 10.92
CA GLU A 168 -20.02 -4.03 11.22
C GLU A 168 -19.24 -2.90 11.90
N ASP A 169 -19.62 -1.65 11.62
CA ASP A 169 -19.06 -0.45 12.24
C ASP A 169 -19.53 -0.27 13.69
N LYS A 170 -19.03 -1.12 14.57
CA LYS A 170 -19.11 -0.97 16.02
C LYS A 170 -17.84 -0.29 16.52
N TRP A 171 -17.98 0.62 17.49
CA TRP A 171 -16.84 1.35 18.04
C TRP A 171 -15.70 0.42 18.52
N LYS A 172 -16.04 -0.74 19.10
CA LYS A 172 -15.06 -1.75 19.54
C LYS A 172 -14.28 -2.35 18.37
N THR A 173 -14.94 -2.63 17.27
CA THR A 173 -14.34 -3.21 16.05
C THR A 173 -13.42 -2.21 15.38
N VAL A 174 -13.88 -0.96 15.23
CA VAL A 174 -13.06 0.14 14.70
C VAL A 174 -11.83 0.36 15.57
N LEU A 175 -12.00 0.43 16.90
CA LEU A 175 -10.88 0.59 17.83
C LEU A 175 -9.88 -0.56 17.73
N TYR A 176 -10.36 -1.81 17.64
CA TYR A 176 -9.50 -2.97 17.45
C TYR A 176 -8.66 -2.84 16.18
N PHE A 177 -9.26 -2.50 15.04
CA PHE A 177 -8.50 -2.34 13.80
C PHE A 177 -7.58 -1.13 13.80
N LEU A 178 -7.93 -0.04 14.48
CA LEU A 178 -7.00 1.08 14.68
C LEU A 178 -5.76 0.68 15.48
N ILE A 179 -5.93 -0.14 16.53
CA ILE A 179 -4.79 -0.68 17.29
C ILE A 179 -3.96 -1.60 16.40
N MET A 180 -4.59 -2.51 15.66
CA MET A 180 -3.88 -3.40 14.72
C MET A 180 -3.11 -2.62 13.66
N LEU A 181 -3.71 -1.55 13.13
CA LEU A 181 -3.06 -0.66 12.17
C LEU A 181 -1.81 -0.02 12.76
N LEU A 182 -1.90 0.47 14.00
CA LEU A 182 -0.75 1.04 14.71
C LEU A 182 0.36 0.01 14.89
N VAL A 183 0.01 -1.24 15.26
CA VAL A 183 0.98 -2.33 15.38
C VAL A 183 1.67 -2.61 14.05
N VAL A 184 0.92 -2.68 12.95
CA VAL A 184 1.49 -2.91 11.61
C VAL A 184 2.45 -1.79 11.24
N TYR A 185 2.06 -0.52 11.39
CA TYR A 185 2.95 0.60 11.10
C TYR A 185 4.19 0.60 11.99
N CYS A 186 4.07 0.35 13.29
CA CYS A 186 5.23 0.27 14.19
C CYS A 186 6.16 -0.92 13.89
N SER A 187 5.70 -1.95 13.17
CA SER A 187 6.53 -3.09 12.78
C SER A 187 7.22 -2.93 11.42
N SER A 188 6.81 -1.92 10.64
CA SER A 188 7.27 -1.72 9.26
C SER A 188 8.29 -0.61 9.10
N PHE A 189 8.53 0.17 10.16
CA PHE A 189 9.60 1.17 10.27
C PHE A 189 10.58 0.73 11.37
#